data_AF-A0AA37HW89-F1
#
_entry.id   AF-A0AA37HW89-F1
#
_cell.length_a   1.000
_cell.length_b   1.000
_cell.length_c   1.000
_cell.angle_alpha   90.00
_cell.angle_beta   90.00
_cell.angle_gamma   90.00
#
_symmetry.space_group_name_H-M   'P 1'
#
loop_
_entity.id
_entity.type
_entity.pdbx_description
1 polymer ?
#
loop_
_entity_poly.entity_id
_entity_poly.type
_entity_poly.pdbx_seq_one_letter_code
_entity_poly.pdbx_strand_id
1 'polypeptide(L)'
;MKRIIYIGVIAIMALSGTSCTTTQTLYSWYDYADVSYEYNKKPTEELKMKVLEQYKKITDKQKGVRGVVPPGMYAEYGYLLYKTGKKQEGIDFLKKEISLYPESEKYISRIIKQLEK
;
A
#
# COMPACT_ATOMS: atom_id res chain seq x y z
N MET A 1 -33.88 -45.02 10.19
CA MET A 1 -33.32 -44.12 11.23
C MET A 1 -31.80 -43.95 11.11
N LYS A 2 -30.97 -45.02 11.13
CA LYS A 2 -29.50 -44.90 10.98
C LYS A 2 -29.03 -44.15 9.72
N ARG A 3 -29.66 -44.39 8.56
CA ARG A 3 -29.34 -43.67 7.29
C ARG A 3 -29.60 -42.15 7.33
N ILE A 4 -30.58 -41.70 8.11
CA ILE A 4 -30.90 -40.26 8.26
C ILE A 4 -29.86 -39.58 9.16
N ILE A 5 -29.37 -40.30 10.17
CA ILE A 5 -28.27 -39.84 11.04
C ILE A 5 -26.97 -39.70 10.24
N TYR A 6 -26.64 -40.64 9.34
CA TYR A 6 -25.45 -40.53 8.49
C TYR A 6 -25.53 -39.36 7.48
N ILE A 7 -26.72 -39.05 6.95
CA ILE A 7 -26.90 -37.89 6.05
C ILE A 7 -26.76 -36.57 6.81
N GLY A 8 -27.26 -36.50 8.05
CA GLY A 8 -27.13 -35.31 8.91
C GLY A 8 -25.68 -34.99 9.29
N VAL A 9 -24.86 -36.01 9.57
CA VAL A 9 -23.44 -35.84 9.94
C VAL A 9 -22.60 -35.36 8.74
N ILE A 10 -22.90 -35.81 7.51
CA ILE A 10 -22.21 -35.36 6.29
C ILE A 10 -22.55 -33.90 5.96
N ALA A 11 -23.80 -33.47 6.18
CA ALA A 11 -24.22 -32.09 5.96
C ALA A 11 -23.56 -31.10 6.95
N ILE A 12 -23.36 -31.50 8.21
CA ILE A 12 -22.69 -30.67 9.22
C ILE A 12 -21.18 -30.56 8.94
N MET A 13 -20.55 -31.62 8.43
CA MET A 13 -19.11 -31.60 8.08
C MET A 13 -18.80 -30.77 6.82
N ALA A 14 -19.77 -30.58 5.92
CA ALA A 14 -19.65 -29.71 4.74
C ALA A 14 -19.74 -28.20 5.07
N LEU A 15 -20.35 -27.84 6.20
CA LEU A 15 -20.50 -26.44 6.64
C LEU A 15 -19.27 -25.89 7.37
N SER A 16 -18.38 -26.77 7.85
CA SER A 16 -17.19 -26.39 8.64
C SER A 16 -16.04 -25.78 7.81
N GLY A 17 -16.17 -25.70 6.48
CA GLY A 17 -15.11 -25.25 5.57
C GLY A 17 -15.17 -23.77 5.14
N THR A 18 -16.14 -22.99 5.61
CA THR A 18 -16.41 -21.63 5.10
C THR A 18 -15.86 -20.49 5.97
N SER A 19 -14.70 -20.66 6.60
CA SER A 19 -14.10 -19.61 7.45
C SER A 19 -13.03 -18.76 6.75
N CYS A 20 -12.87 -18.85 5.44
CA CYS A 20 -12.01 -17.93 4.68
C CYS A 20 -12.86 -17.07 3.74
N THR A 21 -13.75 -16.26 4.32
CA THR A 21 -14.28 -15.11 3.60
C THR A 21 -13.10 -14.19 3.30
N THR A 22 -12.75 -14.06 2.01
CA THR A 22 -11.80 -13.07 1.52
C THR A 22 -12.35 -11.69 1.87
N THR A 23 -11.88 -11.13 2.98
CA THR A 23 -12.22 -9.76 3.34
C THR A 23 -11.66 -8.86 2.25
N GLN A 24 -12.49 -7.96 1.73
CA GLN A 24 -12.02 -6.94 0.81
C GLN A 24 -10.94 -6.12 1.52
N THR A 25 -9.78 -5.95 0.88
CA THR A 25 -8.67 -5.26 1.52
C THR A 25 -8.97 -3.76 1.65
N LEU A 26 -8.51 -3.15 2.76
CA LEU A 26 -8.66 -1.70 2.98
C LEU A 26 -7.98 -0.88 1.88
N TYR A 27 -6.86 -1.39 1.39
CA TYR A 27 -6.00 -0.77 0.38
C TYR A 27 -5.50 -1.80 -0.64
N SER A 28 -5.14 -1.32 -1.82
CA SER A 28 -4.40 -2.02 -2.86
C SER A 28 -2.94 -1.61 -2.80
N TRP A 29 -2.11 -2.55 -2.38
CA TRP A 29 -0.65 -2.37 -2.30
C TRP A 29 0.06 -2.82 -3.57
N TYR A 30 -0.61 -3.56 -4.46
CA TYR A 30 0.01 -4.17 -5.65
C TYR A 30 1.30 -4.91 -5.26
N ASP A 31 2.39 -4.72 -6.01
CA ASP A 31 3.67 -5.41 -5.80
C ASP A 31 4.62 -4.61 -4.89
N TYR A 32 4.08 -3.69 -4.07
CA TYR A 32 4.85 -2.79 -3.19
C TYR A 32 5.96 -3.50 -2.43
N ALA A 33 5.62 -4.59 -1.74
CA ALA A 33 6.54 -5.30 -0.86
C ALA A 33 7.75 -5.85 -1.64
N ASP A 34 7.49 -6.49 -2.79
CA ASP A 34 8.52 -7.12 -3.60
C ASP A 34 9.44 -6.06 -4.24
N VAL A 35 8.87 -5.04 -4.90
CA VAL A 35 9.68 -4.01 -5.57
C VAL A 35 10.49 -3.18 -4.57
N SER A 36 9.91 -2.88 -3.40
CA SER A 36 10.60 -2.14 -2.35
C SER A 36 11.74 -2.98 -1.76
N TYR A 37 11.49 -4.27 -1.50
CA TYR A 37 12.52 -5.18 -1.00
C TYR A 37 13.68 -5.32 -1.99
N GLU A 38 13.40 -5.56 -3.27
CA GLU A 38 14.42 -5.70 -4.31
C GLU A 38 15.30 -4.46 -4.42
N TYR A 39 14.70 -3.27 -4.46
CA TYR A 39 15.43 -2.01 -4.53
C TYR A 39 16.25 -1.74 -3.26
N ASN A 40 15.71 -2.03 -2.07
CA ASN A 40 16.47 -1.90 -0.82
C ASN A 40 17.66 -2.85 -0.77
N LYS A 41 17.53 -4.06 -1.32
CA LYS A 41 18.63 -5.04 -1.40
C LYS A 41 19.70 -4.63 -2.41
N LYS A 42 19.30 -4.08 -3.55
CA LYS A 42 20.21 -3.64 -4.63
C LYS A 42 19.69 -2.33 -5.25
N PRO A 43 20.19 -1.17 -4.85
CA PRO A 43 19.68 0.11 -5.34
C PRO A 43 20.26 0.44 -6.73
N THR A 44 19.80 -0.27 -7.75
CA THR A 44 20.11 0.02 -9.17
C THR A 44 19.12 1.03 -9.75
N GLU A 45 19.49 1.73 -10.83
CA GLU A 45 18.59 2.66 -11.51
C GLU A 45 17.35 1.97 -12.10
N GLU A 46 17.51 0.75 -12.62
CA GLU A 46 16.39 -0.04 -13.14
C GLU A 46 15.37 -0.37 -12.05
N LEU A 47 15.83 -0.80 -10.88
CA LEU A 47 14.96 -1.10 -9.73
C LEU A 47 14.32 0.18 -9.18
N LYS A 48 15.06 1.29 -9.18
CA LYS A 48 14.52 2.60 -8.79
C LYS A 48 13.34 3.02 -9.68
N MET A 49 13.46 2.83 -11.00
CA MET A 49 12.38 3.11 -11.94
C MET A 49 11.17 2.22 -11.70
N LYS A 50 11.37 0.91 -11.47
CA LYS A 50 10.27 -0.01 -11.10
C LYS A 50 9.55 0.44 -9.83
N VAL A 51 10.28 0.86 -8.80
CA VAL A 51 9.70 1.38 -7.55
C VAL A 51 8.88 2.64 -7.82
N LEU A 52 9.41 3.60 -8.60
CA LEU A 52 8.69 4.82 -8.96
C LEU A 52 7.38 4.52 -9.70
N GLU A 53 7.40 3.60 -10.67
CA GLU A 53 6.22 3.18 -11.40
C GLU A 53 5.19 2.51 -10.48
N GLN A 54 5.65 1.65 -9.58
CA GLN A 54 4.78 0.97 -8.63
C GLN A 54 4.18 1.94 -7.61
N TYR A 55 4.93 2.93 -7.14
CA TYR A 55 4.43 3.93 -6.19
C TYR A 55 3.44 4.88 -6.87
N LYS A 56 3.71 5.25 -8.12
CA LYS A 56 2.76 5.98 -8.97
C LYS A 56 1.46 5.18 -9.18
N LYS A 57 1.56 3.88 -9.43
CA LYS A 57 0.39 3.00 -9.58
C LYS A 57 -0.45 2.93 -8.31
N ILE A 58 0.17 2.87 -7.13
CA ILE A 58 -0.52 2.88 -5.83
C ILE A 58 -1.22 4.23 -5.59
N THR A 59 -0.59 5.33 -5.98
CA THR A 59 -1.14 6.68 -5.80
C THR A 59 -2.27 7.02 -6.79
N ASP A 60 -2.21 6.49 -8.01
CA ASP A 60 -3.18 6.75 -9.08
C ASP A 60 -4.38 5.78 -9.10
N LYS A 61 -4.17 4.51 -8.70
CA LYS A 61 -5.15 3.43 -8.93
C LYS A 61 -5.46 2.68 -7.64
N GLN A 62 -6.17 3.31 -6.72
CA GLN A 62 -6.66 2.61 -5.53
C GLN A 62 -7.87 1.71 -5.86
N LYS A 63 -7.85 0.44 -5.42
CA LYS A 63 -8.99 -0.50 -5.52
C LYS A 63 -9.47 -1.04 -4.18
N GLY A 64 -8.82 -0.65 -3.07
CA GLY A 64 -9.24 -1.03 -1.72
C GLY A 64 -10.48 -0.29 -1.28
N VAL A 65 -11.19 -0.84 -0.29
CA VAL A 65 -12.51 -0.32 0.12
C VAL A 65 -12.48 1.12 0.63
N ARG A 66 -11.34 1.61 1.16
CA ARG A 66 -11.22 3.00 1.58
C ARG A 66 -11.18 3.98 0.40
N GLY A 67 -10.79 3.51 -0.80
CA GLY A 67 -10.73 4.33 -2.02
C GLY A 67 -9.65 5.42 -2.04
N VAL A 68 -8.84 5.56 -0.98
CA VAL A 68 -7.76 6.54 -0.89
C VAL A 68 -6.38 5.88 -0.84
N VAL A 69 -5.36 6.65 -1.18
CA VAL A 69 -3.96 6.21 -1.14
C VAL A 69 -3.58 5.78 0.28
N PRO A 70 -2.83 4.68 0.49
CA PRO A 70 -2.48 4.21 1.83
C PRO A 70 -1.59 5.20 2.58
N PRO A 71 -1.62 5.20 3.93
CA PRO A 71 -0.76 6.07 4.74
C PRO A 71 0.72 5.78 4.46
N GLY A 72 1.51 6.84 4.38
CA GLY A 72 2.93 6.83 4.08
C GLY A 72 3.28 6.78 2.60
N MET A 73 2.35 6.38 1.71
CA MET A 73 2.68 6.21 0.29
C MET A 73 2.92 7.53 -0.44
N TYR A 74 2.21 8.61 -0.08
CA TYR A 74 2.53 9.93 -0.64
C TYR A 74 3.87 10.44 -0.11
N ALA A 75 4.21 10.15 1.14
CA ALA A 75 5.51 10.49 1.69
C ALA A 75 6.66 9.75 1.00
N GLU A 76 6.57 8.42 0.83
CA GLU A 76 7.59 7.63 0.16
C GLU A 76 7.76 8.03 -1.30
N TYR A 77 6.66 8.18 -2.02
CA TYR A 77 6.70 8.58 -3.42
C TYR A 77 7.26 9.99 -3.59
N GLY A 78 6.79 10.95 -2.79
CA GLY A 78 7.27 12.32 -2.81
C GLY A 78 8.76 12.43 -2.52
N TYR A 79 9.24 11.68 -1.52
CA TYR A 79 10.66 11.64 -1.19
C TYR A 79 11.52 11.02 -2.31
N LEU A 80 11.04 9.95 -2.96
CA LEU A 80 11.77 9.34 -4.08
C LEU A 80 11.78 10.24 -5.32
N LEU A 81 10.68 10.93 -5.62
CA LEU A 81 10.61 11.95 -6.68
C LEU A 81 11.61 13.08 -6.44
N TYR A 82 11.67 13.59 -5.20
CA TYR A 82 12.64 14.61 -4.83
C TYR A 82 14.08 14.13 -5.11
N LYS A 83 14.42 12.91 -4.68
CA LYS A 83 15.76 12.32 -4.87
C LYS A 83 16.10 12.03 -6.34
N THR A 84 15.11 11.92 -7.22
CA THR A 84 15.32 11.75 -8.68
C THR A 84 15.28 13.08 -9.45
N GLY A 85 15.31 14.22 -8.75
CA GLY A 85 15.43 15.55 -9.34
C GLY A 85 14.09 16.27 -9.54
N LYS A 86 12.96 15.59 -9.33
CA LYS A 86 11.61 16.17 -9.40
C LYS A 86 11.23 16.84 -8.07
N LYS A 87 12.02 17.84 -7.68
CA LYS A 87 11.96 18.44 -6.34
C LYS A 87 10.58 18.97 -5.95
N GLN A 88 10.00 19.85 -6.78
CA GLN A 88 8.70 20.45 -6.49
C GLN A 88 7.58 19.41 -6.40
N GLU A 89 7.52 18.50 -7.39
CA GLU A 89 6.56 17.40 -7.41
C GLU A 89 6.67 16.55 -6.14
N GLY A 90 7.91 16.25 -5.71
CA GLY A 90 8.18 15.52 -4.48
C GLY A 90 7.67 16.21 -3.22
N ILE A 91 7.89 17.53 -3.09
CA ILE A 91 7.37 18.33 -1.97
C ILE A 91 5.85 18.38 -1.99
N ASP A 92 5.23 18.50 -3.17
CA ASP A 92 3.77 18.55 -3.28
C ASP A 92 3.13 17.23 -2.84
N PHE A 93 3.75 16.09 -3.16
CA PHE A 93 3.31 14.78 -2.64
C PHE A 93 3.51 14.66 -1.12
N LEU A 94 4.61 15.16 -0.56
CA LEU A 94 4.77 15.21 0.89
C LEU A 94 3.65 16.05 1.56
N LYS A 95 3.27 17.18 0.97
CA LYS A 95 2.13 17.99 1.47
C LYS A 95 0.78 17.27 1.33
N LYS A 96 0.59 16.46 0.28
CA LYS A 96 -0.60 15.60 0.14
C LYS A 96 -0.71 14.56 1.26
N GLU A 97 0.41 13.99 1.72
CA GLU A 97 0.41 13.08 2.86
C GLU A 97 -0.20 13.76 4.10
N ILE A 98 0.26 14.98 4.44
CA ILE A 98 -0.27 15.75 5.57
C ILE A 98 -1.77 16.03 5.40
N SER A 99 -2.18 16.36 4.17
CA SER A 99 -3.58 16.70 3.87
C SER A 99 -4.51 15.49 4.06
N LEU A 100 -4.06 14.29 3.69
CA LEU A 100 -4.85 13.05 3.82
C LEU A 100 -4.72 12.41 5.21
N TYR A 101 -3.55 12.57 5.84
CA TYR A 101 -3.15 11.97 7.11
C TYR A 101 -2.53 13.05 8.02
N PRO A 102 -3.34 13.91 8.65
CA PRO A 102 -2.86 15.01 9.49
C PRO A 102 -2.02 14.53 10.69
N GLU A 103 -2.19 13.29 11.14
CA GLU A 103 -1.34 12.66 12.16
C GLU A 103 0.15 12.60 11.77
N SER A 104 0.45 12.64 10.47
CA SER A 104 1.81 12.61 9.94
C SER A 104 2.51 13.99 9.95
N GLU A 105 1.77 15.08 10.19
CA GLU A 105 2.23 16.46 9.99
C GLU A 105 3.59 16.75 10.64
N LYS A 106 3.75 16.37 11.91
CA LYS A 106 4.97 16.63 12.68
C LYS A 106 6.19 15.96 12.06
N TYR A 107 6.03 14.78 11.48
CA TYR A 107 7.11 14.03 10.84
C TYR A 107 7.39 14.58 9.44
N ILE A 108 6.36 14.71 8.60
CA ILE A 108 6.53 15.13 7.21
C ILE A 108 7.01 16.57 7.10
N SER A 109 6.55 17.47 7.97
CA SER A 109 7.02 18.86 8.00
C SER A 109 8.51 18.97 8.32
N ARG A 110 9.08 18.03 9.09
CA ARG A 110 10.53 17.97 9.34
C ARG A 110 11.29 17.51 8.09
N ILE A 111 10.75 16.55 7.35
CA ILE A 111 11.32 16.10 6.08
C ILE A 111 11.34 17.26 5.08
N ILE A 112 10.20 17.93 4.86
CA ILE A 112 10.10 19.07 3.94
C ILE A 112 11.14 20.15 4.29
N LYS A 113 11.26 20.52 5.58
CA LYS A 113 12.27 21.49 6.04
C LYS A 113 13.71 21.07 5.79
N GLN A 114 14.01 19.76 5.76
CA GLN A 114 15.35 19.27 5.44
C GLN A 114 15.61 19.27 3.93
N LEU A 115 14.58 19.06 3.11
CA LEU A 115 14.68 19.04 1.66
C LEU A 115 14.72 20.44 1.02
N GLU A 116 14.13 21.44 1.68
CA GLU A 116 14.12 22.84 1.21
C GLU A 116 15.32 23.66 1.71
N LYS A 117 16.17 23.06 2.55
CA LYS A 117 17.47 23.65 2.96
C LYS A 117 18.50 23.53 1.84
#